data_AF-A0A8H3M349-F1
#
_entry.id   AF-A0A8H3M349-F1
#
_cell.length_a   1.000
_cell.length_b   1.000
_cell.length_c   1.000
_cell.angle_alpha   90.00
_cell.angle_beta   90.00
_cell.angle_gamma   90.00
#
_symmetry.space_group_name_H-M   'P 1'
#
loop_
_entity.id
_entity.type
_entity.pdbx_description
1 polymer ?
#
loop_
_entity_poly.entity_id
_entity_poly.type
_entity_poly.pdbx_seq_one_letter_code
_entity_poly.pdbx_strand_id
1 'polypeptide(L)'
;MVFPTTYNDEKLKECNKCKEKCQDSSRTSCCACRVISLEPDFLAQKGAIEELIENAGHKCIFFSKFHCELNFIKRYWSAAKSSQESVGAIWIFTGKVLMEISGVCSKKV
;
A
#
# COMPACT_ATOMS: atom_id res chain seq x y z
N MET A 1 8.21 16.78 28.34
CA MET A 1 7.85 15.39 28.64
C MET A 1 8.39 15.02 30.01
N VAL A 2 7.55 15.08 31.04
CA VAL A 2 7.89 14.58 32.38
C VAL A 2 7.44 13.13 32.42
N PHE A 3 8.37 12.18 32.28
CA PHE A 3 8.05 10.78 32.49
C PHE A 3 7.75 10.56 33.98
N PRO A 4 6.61 9.93 34.35
CA PRO A 4 6.30 9.65 35.74
C PRO A 4 7.41 8.79 36.37
N THR A 5 8.06 9.33 37.39
CA THR A 5 9.25 8.77 38.08
C THR A 5 8.95 7.54 38.94
N THR A 6 7.73 6.99 38.89
CA THR A 6 7.34 5.78 39.61
C THR A 6 7.52 4.49 38.79
N TYR A 7 8.11 4.58 37.60
CA TYR A 7 8.32 3.43 36.73
C TYR A 7 9.61 2.71 37.11
N ASN A 8 9.50 1.47 37.60
CA ASN A 8 10.66 0.62 37.85
C ASN A 8 11.40 0.38 36.52
N ASP A 9 12.54 1.04 36.34
CA ASP A 9 13.36 1.04 35.11
C ASP A 9 13.78 -0.37 34.64
N GLU A 10 13.84 -1.35 35.54
CA GLU A 10 14.18 -2.75 35.22
C GLU A 10 13.07 -3.51 34.47
N LYS A 11 11.89 -2.92 34.27
CA LYS A 11 10.75 -3.52 33.56
C LYS A 11 10.20 -2.68 32.42
N LEU A 12 11.05 -2.01 31.65
CA LEU A 12 10.75 -1.62 30.26
C LEU A 12 10.66 -2.88 29.35
N LYS A 13 9.89 -3.88 29.78
CA LYS A 13 9.74 -5.17 29.12
C LYS A 13 8.82 -4.98 27.92
N GLU A 14 9.32 -5.37 26.76
CA GLU A 14 8.49 -5.67 25.61
C GLU A 14 7.36 -6.61 26.05
N CYS A 15 6.12 -6.11 26.05
CA CYS A 15 4.99 -6.93 26.41
C CYS A 15 4.56 -7.74 25.18
N ASN A 16 4.71 -9.07 25.20
CA ASN A 16 4.26 -9.95 24.13
C ASN A 16 2.78 -9.73 23.75
N LYS A 17 1.93 -9.38 24.73
CA LYS A 17 0.51 -9.04 24.49
C LYS A 17 0.32 -7.70 23.74
N CYS A 18 1.19 -6.73 23.99
CA CYS A 18 1.15 -5.44 23.30
C CYS A 18 1.80 -5.57 21.88
N LYS A 19 2.59 -6.63 21.61
CA LYS A 19 3.12 -7.02 20.27
C LYS A 19 2.06 -7.59 19.33
N GLU A 20 1.07 -8.32 19.87
CA GLU A 20 -0.05 -8.90 19.12
C GLU A 20 -1.26 -7.95 18.96
N LYS A 21 -1.08 -6.64 19.16
CA LYS A 21 -2.15 -5.62 19.09
C LYS A 21 -3.38 -5.92 19.96
N CYS A 22 -3.17 -6.21 21.25
CA CYS A 22 -4.28 -6.34 22.20
C CYS A 22 -4.96 -4.97 22.48
N GLN A 23 -6.20 -4.81 22.02
CA GLN A 23 -7.05 -3.60 22.22
C GLN A 23 -7.71 -3.55 23.61
N ASP A 24 -7.07 -4.09 24.65
CA ASP A 24 -7.61 -4.02 26.00
C ASP A 24 -7.50 -2.59 26.54
N SER A 25 -8.63 -1.92 26.76
CA SER A 25 -8.74 -0.54 27.23
C SER A 25 -8.30 -0.36 28.67
N SER A 26 -8.24 -1.43 29.47
CA SER A 26 -7.83 -1.39 30.87
C SER A 26 -6.31 -1.24 31.07
N ARG A 27 -5.52 -1.48 30.02
CA ARG A 27 -4.05 -1.57 30.10
C ARG A 27 -3.36 -0.38 29.45
N THR A 28 -3.39 0.77 30.12
CA THR A 28 -2.79 2.02 29.63
C THR A 28 -1.28 2.11 29.88
N SER A 29 -0.75 1.45 30.91
CA SER A 29 0.67 1.50 31.32
C SER A 29 1.44 0.16 31.15
N CYS A 30 1.05 -0.72 30.20
CA CYS A 30 1.63 -2.07 30.04
C CYS A 30 3.14 -2.08 29.74
N CYS A 31 3.59 -1.19 28.85
CA CYS A 31 4.95 -1.07 28.35
C CYS A 31 5.12 0.32 27.72
N ALA A 32 6.38 0.74 27.51
CA ALA A 32 6.69 2.03 26.89
C ALA A 32 6.00 2.20 25.53
N CYS A 33 5.96 1.17 24.68
CA CYS A 33 5.28 1.24 23.39
C CYS A 33 3.79 1.59 23.53
N ARG A 34 3.11 1.06 24.55
CA ARG A 34 1.69 1.34 24.77
C ARG A 34 1.46 2.75 25.31
N VAL A 35 2.29 3.18 26.25
CA VAL A 35 2.24 4.54 26.80
C VAL A 35 2.45 5.56 25.68
N ILE A 36 3.50 5.37 24.86
CA ILE A 36 3.79 6.23 23.70
C ILE A 36 2.63 6.22 22.69
N SER A 37 2.04 5.04 22.40
CA SER A 37 0.92 4.97 21.45
C SER A 37 -0.36 5.66 21.93
N LEU A 38 -0.50 5.87 23.24
CA LEU A 38 -1.66 6.54 23.85
C LEU A 38 -1.40 8.02 24.14
N GLU A 39 -0.18 8.51 23.89
CA GLU A 39 0.14 9.91 24.09
C GLU A 39 -0.75 10.76 23.18
N PRO A 40 -1.41 11.81 23.71
CA PRO A 40 -2.35 12.61 22.95
C PRO A 40 -1.72 13.29 21.74
N ASP A 41 -0.44 13.67 21.82
CA ASP A 41 0.29 14.28 20.71
C ASP A 41 0.38 13.34 19.50
N PHE A 42 0.67 12.05 19.72
CA PHE A 42 0.74 11.07 18.65
C PHE A 42 -0.63 10.70 18.08
N LEU A 43 -1.69 10.76 18.88
CA LEU A 43 -3.06 10.54 18.42
C LEU A 43 -3.62 11.74 17.64
N ALA A 44 -3.20 12.96 18.00
CA ALA A 44 -3.62 14.19 17.33
C ALA A 44 -2.80 14.48 16.06
N GLN A 45 -1.57 13.97 15.98
CA GLN A 45 -0.68 14.23 14.85
C GLN A 45 -1.09 13.43 13.61
N LYS A 46 -1.50 14.15 12.56
CA LYS A 46 -1.66 13.58 11.22
C LYS A 46 -0.31 13.27 10.58
N GLY A 47 -0.27 12.28 9.70
CA GLY A 47 0.94 11.96 8.95
C GLY A 47 1.31 13.10 7.99
N ALA A 48 2.60 13.41 7.84
CA ALA A 48 3.04 14.49 6.95
C ALA A 48 2.55 14.34 5.50
N ILE A 49 2.45 13.09 5.02
CA ILE A 49 1.92 12.79 3.68
C ILE A 49 0.41 13.07 3.61
N GLU A 50 -0.33 12.72 4.66
CA GLU A 50 -1.77 12.96 4.73
C GLU A 50 -2.04 14.47 4.72
N GLU A 51 -1.31 15.24 5.53
CA GLU A 51 -1.40 16.70 5.58
C GLU A 51 -1.07 17.34 4.22
N LEU A 52 -0.01 16.88 3.54
CA LEU A 52 0.36 17.40 2.22
C LEU A 52 -0.74 17.14 1.17
N ILE A 53 -1.35 15.95 1.19
CA ILE A 53 -2.43 15.57 0.27
C ILE A 53 -3.70 16.36 0.57
N GLU A 54 -4.06 16.51 1.84
CA GLU A 54 -5.22 17.31 2.28
C GLU A 54 -5.04 18.80 1.93
N ASN A 55 -3.83 19.35 2.13
CA ASN A 55 -3.50 20.74 1.76
C ASN A 55 -3.57 20.98 0.25
N ALA A 56 -3.32 19.96 -0.56
CA ALA A 56 -3.53 20.00 -2.00
C ALA A 56 -5.02 19.87 -2.41
N GLY A 57 -5.94 19.69 -1.46
CA GLY A 57 -7.37 19.52 -1.72
C GLY A 57 -7.77 18.09 -2.12
N HIS A 58 -6.89 17.12 -1.93
CA HIS A 58 -7.13 15.71 -2.26
C HIS A 58 -7.49 14.88 -1.02
N LYS A 59 -8.20 13.78 -1.22
CA LYS A 59 -8.52 12.83 -0.12
C LYS A 59 -7.44 11.76 -0.03
N CYS A 60 -6.83 11.59 1.14
CA CYS A 60 -5.90 10.50 1.40
C CYS A 60 -6.69 9.21 1.72
N ILE A 61 -6.40 8.12 1.01
CA ILE A 61 -7.02 6.81 1.23
C ILE A 61 -5.92 5.80 1.53
N PHE A 62 -5.90 5.28 2.75
CA PHE A 62 -4.96 4.24 3.17
C PHE A 62 -5.53 2.84 2.89
N PHE A 63 -4.80 2.04 2.13
CA PHE A 63 -5.16 0.64 1.87
C PHE A 63 -4.50 -0.28 2.90
N SER A 64 -5.21 -1.33 3.31
CA SER A 64 -4.62 -2.38 4.14
C SER A 64 -3.54 -3.15 3.36
N LYS A 65 -2.41 -3.42 4.01
CA LYS A 65 -1.23 -4.06 3.41
C LYS A 65 -1.52 -5.41 2.73
N PHE A 66 -2.51 -6.15 3.24
CA PHE A 66 -2.79 -7.52 2.81
C PHE A 66 -3.99 -7.67 1.87
N HIS A 67 -4.64 -6.56 1.50
CA HIS A 67 -5.82 -6.56 0.63
C HIS A 67 -5.53 -5.88 -0.71
N CYS A 68 -4.61 -6.49 -1.47
CA CYS A 68 -4.15 -5.93 -2.74
C CYS A 68 -5.23 -5.93 -3.84
N GLU A 69 -6.29 -6.71 -3.67
CA GLU A 69 -7.50 -6.75 -4.49
C GLU A 69 -8.32 -5.45 -4.43
N LEU A 70 -8.20 -4.69 -3.35
CA LEU A 70 -8.88 -3.40 -3.18
C LEU A 70 -8.09 -2.23 -3.79
N ASN A 71 -6.86 -2.44 -4.23
CA ASN A 71 -6.04 -1.39 -4.82
C ASN A 71 -6.47 -1.13 -6.28
N PHE A 72 -7.15 -0.02 -6.50
CA PHE A 72 -7.62 0.42 -7.82
C PHE A 72 -6.49 0.50 -8.86
N ILE A 73 -5.29 0.93 -8.43
CA ILE A 73 -4.12 1.06 -9.29
C ILE A 73 -3.77 -0.31 -9.90
N LYS A 74 -3.76 -1.38 -9.10
CA LYS A 74 -3.44 -2.73 -9.57
C LYS A 74 -4.43 -3.22 -10.64
N ARG A 75 -5.71 -2.92 -10.46
CA ARG A 75 -6.76 -3.27 -11.44
C ARG A 75 -6.57 -2.50 -12.75
N TYR A 76 -6.25 -1.21 -12.67
CA TYR A 76 -5.96 -0.38 -13.84
C TYR A 76 -4.74 -0.91 -14.62
N TRP A 77 -3.63 -1.22 -13.94
CA TRP A 77 -2.44 -1.77 -14.59
C TRP A 77 -2.69 -3.13 -15.27
N SER A 78 -3.52 -3.98 -14.67
CA SER A 78 -3.91 -5.26 -15.27
C SER A 78 -4.67 -5.05 -16.60
N ALA A 79 -5.65 -4.14 -16.60
CA ALA A 79 -6.41 -3.80 -17.80
C ALA A 79 -5.55 -3.13 -18.87
N ALA A 80 -4.66 -2.22 -18.47
CA ALA A 80 -3.71 -1.59 -19.39
C ALA A 80 -2.80 -2.65 -20.06
N LYS A 81 -2.28 -3.61 -19.29
CA LYS A 81 -1.47 -4.70 -19.85
C LYS A 81 -2.25 -5.58 -20.83
N SER A 82 -3.48 -5.98 -20.50
CA SER A 82 -4.31 -6.77 -21.43
C SER A 82 -4.66 -5.99 -22.71
N SER A 83 -4.88 -4.68 -22.60
CA SER A 83 -5.07 -3.83 -23.79
C SER A 83 -3.81 -3.73 -24.64
N GLN A 84 -2.63 -3.67 -24.03
CA GLN A 84 -1.36 -3.66 -24.75
C GLN A 84 -1.08 -4.99 -25.46
N GLU A 85 -1.37 -6.11 -24.80
CA GLU A 85 -1.24 -7.45 -25.38
C GLU A 85 -2.21 -7.66 -26.54
N SER A 86 -3.47 -7.21 -26.42
CA SER A 86 -4.44 -7.28 -27.51
C SER A 86 -4.08 -6.36 -28.68
N VAL A 87 -3.58 -5.14 -28.42
CA VAL A 87 -3.05 -4.26 -29.49
C VAL A 87 -1.83 -4.88 -30.16
N GLY A 88 -0.92 -5.51 -29.42
CA GLY A 88 0.21 -6.27 -29.98
C GLY A 88 -0.25 -7.45 -30.84
N ALA A 89 -1.26 -8.19 -30.38
CA ALA A 89 -1.85 -9.30 -31.14
C ALA A 89 -2.57 -8.79 -32.40
N ILE A 90 -3.26 -7.66 -32.34
CA ILE A 90 -3.90 -7.00 -33.49
C ILE A 90 -2.84 -6.58 -34.52
N TRP A 91 -1.72 -5.97 -34.10
CA TRP A 91 -0.64 -5.58 -35.01
C TRP A 91 0.05 -6.79 -35.68
N ILE A 92 0.27 -7.88 -34.94
CA ILE A 92 0.80 -9.13 -35.50
C ILE A 92 -0.19 -9.73 -36.49
N PHE A 93 -1.49 -9.73 -36.15
CA PHE A 93 -2.53 -10.27 -37.01
C PHE A 93 -2.72 -9.44 -38.28
N THR A 94 -2.77 -8.11 -38.18
CA THR A 94 -2.86 -7.21 -39.34
C THR A 94 -1.59 -7.29 -40.20
N GLY A 95 -0.41 -7.41 -39.59
CA GLY A 95 0.84 -7.60 -40.34
C GLY A 95 0.87 -8.91 -41.12
N LYS A 96 0.39 -10.01 -40.51
CA LYS A 96 0.33 -11.33 -41.16
C LYS A 96 -0.72 -11.38 -42.29
N VAL A 97 -1.89 -10.80 -42.06
CA VAL A 97 -2.96 -10.67 -43.07
C VAL A 97 -2.52 -9.74 -44.22
N LEU A 98 -1.81 -8.64 -43.95
CA LEU A 98 -1.30 -7.75 -45.01
C LEU A 98 -0.22 -8.44 -45.87
N MET A 99 0.63 -9.26 -45.27
CA MET A 99 1.64 -10.06 -45.99
C MET A 99 1.01 -11.20 -46.81
N GLU A 100 -0.12 -11.76 -46.37
CA GLU A 100 -0.88 -12.77 -47.12
C GLU A 100 -1.69 -12.15 -48.28
N ILE A 101 -2.32 -10.98 -48.08
CA ILE A 101 -3.10 -10.28 -49.12
C ILE A 101 -2.20 -9.71 -50.23
N SER A 102 -0.95 -9.32 -49.91
CA SER A 102 0.01 -8.82 -50.90
C SER A 102 0.64 -9.91 -51.78
N GLY A 103 0.35 -11.20 -51.55
CA GLY A 103 0.72 -12.29 -52.45
C GLY A 103 2.24 -12.45 -52.66
N VAL A 104 3.08 -11.97 -51.74
CA VAL A 104 4.53 -12.10 -51.87
C VAL A 104 4.96 -13.51 -51.44
N CYS A 105 4.89 -14.42 -52.40
CA CYS A 105 5.60 -15.69 -52.37
C CYS A 105 7.11 -15.42 -52.46
N SER A 106 7.76 -15.15 -51.32
CA SER A 106 9.22 -15.15 -51.27
C SER A 106 9.72 -16.58 -51.37
N LYS A 107 10.11 -16.98 -52.59
CA LYS A 107 10.99 -18.13 -52.83
C LYS A 107 12.22 -17.99 -51.94
N LYS A 108 12.40 -18.97 -51.07
CA LYS A 108 13.58 -19.16 -50.22
C LYS A 108 14.77 -19.49 -51.14
N VAL A 109 15.78 -18.63 -51.17
CA VAL A 109 17.15 -18.99 -51.59
C VAL A 109 17.90 -19.40 -50.34
#